data_AF-A0A1S2M3F1-F1
#
_entry.id   AF-A0A1S2M3F1-F1
#
_cell.length_a   1.000
_cell.length_b   1.000
_cell.length_c   1.000
_cell.angle_alpha   90.00
_cell.angle_beta   90.00
_cell.angle_gamma   90.00
#
_symmetry.space_group_name_H-M   'P 1'
#
loop_
_entity.id
_entity.type
_entity.pdbx_description
1 polymer ?
#
loop_
_entity_poly.entity_id
_entity_poly.type
_entity_poly.pdbx_seq_one_letter_code
_entity_poly.pdbx_strand_id
1 'polypeptide(L)'
;MGRSLEQKRKRLKRKQRLKDAKKNWLTQTITSKNILPSYCQWYGVDKLCALIELEMLGHSFSEEYKQNIMKEIEEKRSQKKKHVKENINHIWRMILIQTKCLPLS
;
A
#
# COMPACT_ATOMS: atom_id res chain seq x y z
N MET A 1 -24.97 0.79 -15.18
CA MET A 1 -24.40 0.05 -14.03
C MET A 1 -23.85 1.04 -13.01
N GLY A 2 -24.46 1.15 -11.83
CA GLY A 2 -24.02 2.09 -10.79
C GLY A 2 -22.71 1.62 -10.13
N ARG A 3 -21.70 2.50 -10.07
CA ARG A 3 -20.45 2.23 -9.33
C ARG A 3 -20.77 2.03 -7.84
N SER A 4 -20.31 0.91 -7.26
CA SER A 4 -20.54 0.60 -5.85
C SER A 4 -19.94 1.69 -4.95
N LEU A 5 -20.57 1.97 -3.81
CA LEU A 5 -20.09 2.98 -2.86
C LEU A 5 -18.65 2.71 -2.39
N GLU A 6 -18.27 1.44 -2.32
CA GLU A 6 -16.92 1.00 -1.99
C GLU A 6 -15.86 1.49 -3.00
N GLN A 7 -16.18 1.43 -4.30
CA GLN A 7 -15.29 1.93 -5.36
C GLN A 7 -15.16 3.47 -5.34
N LYS A 8 -16.18 4.19 -4.85
CA LYS A 8 -16.15 5.65 -4.75
C LYS A 8 -15.21 6.11 -3.63
N ARG A 9 -15.27 5.47 -2.45
CA ARG A 9 -14.45 5.81 -1.27
C ARG A 9 -12.95 5.66 -1.54
N LYS A 10 -12.56 4.58 -2.22
CA LYS A 10 -11.16 4.30 -2.59
C LYS A 10 -10.56 5.28 -3.61
N ARG A 11 -11.39 6.12 -4.25
CA ARG A 11 -10.96 7.15 -5.22
C ARG A 11 -10.89 8.56 -4.63
N LEU A 12 -11.20 8.71 -3.34
CA LEU A 12 -11.20 10.02 -2.68
C LEU A 12 -9.78 10.60 -2.57
N LYS A 13 -9.65 11.90 -2.82
CA LYS A 13 -8.41 12.66 -2.54
C LYS A 13 -8.24 12.84 -1.03
N ARG A 14 -7.00 13.07 -0.56
CA ARG A 14 -6.67 13.23 0.87
C ARG A 14 -7.62 14.18 1.63
N LYS A 15 -7.88 15.38 1.10
CA LYS A 15 -8.80 16.34 1.74
C LYS A 15 -10.22 15.78 1.90
N GLN A 16 -10.68 15.01 0.92
CA GLN A 16 -12.00 14.36 0.97
C GLN A 16 -12.00 13.19 1.95
N ARG A 17 -10.92 12.39 2.00
CA ARG A 17 -10.75 11.32 2.99
C ARG A 17 -10.77 11.85 4.42
N LEU A 18 -10.06 12.94 4.71
CA LEU A 18 -10.07 13.55 6.06
C LEU A 18 -11.48 14.04 6.45
N LYS A 19 -12.21 14.67 5.53
CA LYS A 19 -13.60 15.11 5.77
C LYS A 19 -14.55 13.92 5.97
N ASP A 20 -14.47 12.91 5.11
CA ASP A 20 -15.26 11.68 5.20
C ASP A 20 -14.93 10.90 6.47
N ALA A 21 -13.66 10.86 6.86
CA ALA A 21 -13.20 10.17 8.05
C ALA A 21 -13.79 10.77 9.32
N LYS A 22 -13.76 12.11 9.43
CA LYS A 22 -14.40 12.84 10.53
C LYS A 22 -15.91 12.63 10.59
N LYS A 23 -16.57 12.59 9.44
CA LYS A 23 -18.04 12.58 9.38
C LYS A 23 -18.65 11.18 9.48
N ASN A 24 -18.05 10.20 8.80
CA ASN A 24 -18.70 8.92 8.51
C ASN A 24 -17.90 7.72 9.02
N TRP A 25 -16.57 7.74 8.93
CA TRP A 25 -15.76 6.54 9.23
C TRP A 25 -15.51 6.36 10.72
N LEU A 26 -15.12 7.43 11.43
CA LEU A 26 -14.86 7.35 12.87
C LEU A 26 -16.11 6.87 13.62
N THR A 27 -17.29 7.34 13.25
CA THR A 27 -18.56 6.93 13.87
C THR A 27 -18.90 5.45 13.64
N GLN A 28 -18.37 4.82 12.59
CA GLN A 28 -18.64 3.43 12.22
C GLN A 28 -17.57 2.44 12.73
N THR A 29 -16.37 2.91 13.07
CA THR A 29 -15.17 2.04 13.18
C THR A 29 -14.52 2.00 14.57
N ILE A 30 -15.06 2.75 15.55
CA ILE A 30 -14.55 2.80 16.94
C ILE A 30 -14.42 1.42 17.60
N THR A 31 -15.14 0.40 17.11
CA THR A 31 -15.10 -0.97 17.65
C THR A 31 -13.87 -1.79 17.23
N SER A 32 -13.08 -1.35 16.24
CA SER A 32 -11.97 -2.17 15.74
C SER A 32 -10.70 -2.03 16.59
N LYS A 33 -10.15 -3.15 17.06
CA LYS A 33 -8.93 -3.26 17.88
C LYS A 33 -7.70 -2.59 17.24
N ASN A 34 -7.67 -2.47 15.92
CA ASN A 34 -6.56 -1.88 15.15
C ASN A 34 -7.10 -0.85 14.13
N ILE A 35 -6.97 0.44 14.46
CA ILE A 35 -7.53 1.54 13.65
C ILE A 35 -6.82 1.72 12.30
N LEU A 36 -5.52 1.43 12.24
CA LEU A 36 -4.69 1.67 11.06
C LEU A 36 -4.98 0.70 9.90
N PRO A 37 -5.03 -0.64 10.11
CA PRO A 37 -5.49 -1.58 9.09
C PRO A 37 -6.92 -1.28 8.58
N SER A 38 -7.83 -0.96 9.51
CA SER A 38 -9.21 -0.61 9.16
C SER A 38 -9.27 0.62 8.24
N TYR A 39 -8.43 1.63 8.50
CA TYR A 39 -8.34 2.83 7.66
C TYR A 39 -7.80 2.50 6.26
N CYS A 40 -6.75 1.68 6.19
CA CYS A 40 -6.15 1.25 4.93
C CYS A 40 -7.17 0.50 4.06
N GLN A 41 -7.93 -0.44 4.66
CA GLN A 41 -8.93 -1.23 3.95
C GLN A 41 -10.09 -0.36 3.45
N TRP A 42 -10.55 0.59 4.27
CA TRP A 42 -11.70 1.44 3.92
C TRP A 42 -11.39 2.41 2.78
N TYR A 43 -10.24 3.07 2.82
CA TYR A 43 -9.86 4.08 1.83
C TYR A 43 -8.90 3.60 0.73
N GLY A 44 -8.39 2.36 0.83
CA GLY A 44 -7.43 1.81 -0.12
C GLY A 44 -6.08 2.54 -0.12
N VAL A 45 -5.64 3.03 1.04
CA VAL A 45 -4.36 3.74 1.20
C VAL A 45 -3.29 2.84 1.82
N ASP A 46 -2.03 3.20 1.65
CA ASP A 46 -0.93 2.52 2.33
C ASP A 46 -0.87 2.89 3.83
N LYS A 47 -0.10 2.09 4.59
CA LYS A 47 0.04 2.23 6.04
C LYS A 47 0.64 3.59 6.45
N LEU A 48 1.53 4.17 5.65
CA LEU A 48 2.16 5.45 5.97
C LEU A 48 1.18 6.61 5.76
N CYS A 49 0.43 6.60 4.66
CA CYS A 49 -0.65 7.53 4.41
C CYS A 49 -1.71 7.45 5.51
N ALA A 50 -2.12 6.24 5.89
CA ALA A 50 -3.08 6.04 6.96
C ALA A 50 -2.55 6.60 8.29
N LEU A 51 -1.30 6.30 8.65
CA LEU A 51 -0.67 6.79 9.88
C LEU A 51 -0.74 8.32 9.97
N ILE A 52 -0.22 9.02 8.94
CA ILE A 52 -0.17 10.48 8.91
C ILE A 52 -1.59 11.07 8.93
N GLU A 53 -2.52 10.50 8.16
CA GLU A 53 -3.91 11.00 8.11
C GLU A 53 -4.62 10.78 9.44
N LEU A 54 -4.36 9.69 10.15
CA LEU A 54 -4.90 9.43 11.49
C LEU A 54 -4.31 10.38 12.55
N GLU A 55 -3.02 10.72 12.47
CA GLU A 55 -2.42 11.76 13.31
C GLU A 55 -3.07 13.13 13.08
N MET A 56 -3.33 13.49 11.82
CA MET A 56 -4.07 14.72 11.49
C MET A 56 -5.53 14.71 11.98
N LEU A 57 -6.10 13.52 12.23
CA LEU A 57 -7.42 13.35 12.82
C LEU A 57 -7.38 13.37 14.36
N GLY A 58 -6.20 13.40 14.98
CA GLY A 58 -6.01 13.46 16.42
C GLY A 58 -5.65 12.13 17.08
N HIS A 59 -5.36 11.07 16.32
CA HIS A 59 -4.89 9.80 16.87
C HIS A 59 -3.37 9.80 17.04
N SER A 60 -2.91 9.61 18.27
CA SER A 60 -1.49 9.49 18.57
C SER A 60 -1.03 8.03 18.47
N PHE A 61 0.13 7.80 17.87
CA PHE A 61 0.81 6.51 17.81
C PHE A 61 2.16 6.58 18.54
N SER A 62 2.55 5.50 19.22
CA SER A 62 3.88 5.42 19.83
C SER A 62 4.98 5.45 18.77
N GLU A 63 6.13 6.02 19.12
CA GLU A 63 7.26 6.08 18.19
C GLU A 63 7.72 4.68 17.74
N GLU A 64 7.73 3.72 18.67
CA GLU A 64 8.00 2.31 18.37
C GLU A 64 7.07 1.74 17.29
N TYR A 65 5.78 2.08 17.35
CA TYR A 65 4.82 1.65 16.34
C TYR A 65 5.14 2.25 14.97
N LYS A 66 5.53 3.53 14.91
CA LYS A 66 5.93 4.20 13.66
C LYS A 66 7.18 3.57 13.06
N GLN A 67 8.19 3.30 13.89
CA GLN A 67 9.44 2.64 13.51
C GLN A 67 9.16 1.25 12.90
N ASN A 68 8.29 0.46 13.55
CA ASN A 68 7.90 -0.86 13.03
C ASN A 68 7.21 -0.77 11.66
N ILE A 69 6.32 0.21 11.46
CA ILE A 69 5.67 0.43 10.17
C ILE A 69 6.68 0.86 9.10
N MET A 70 7.62 1.74 9.42
CA MET A 70 8.68 2.15 8.50
C MET A 70 9.56 0.97 8.09
N LYS A 71 9.97 0.13 9.04
CA LYS A 71 10.76 -1.07 8.78
C LYS A 71 10.02 -2.04 7.87
N GLU A 72 8.74 -2.30 8.14
CA GLU A 72 7.90 -3.17 7.29
C GLU A 72 7.80 -2.63 5.85
N ILE A 73 7.67 -1.31 5.67
CA ILE A 73 7.61 -0.68 4.35
C ILE A 73 8.94 -0.88 3.60
N GLU A 74 10.06 -0.68 4.27
CA GLU A 74 11.38 -0.81 3.65
C GLU A 74 11.71 -2.27 3.31
N GLU A 75 11.34 -3.21 4.17
CA GLU A 75 11.46 -4.65 3.89
C GLU A 75 10.66 -5.04 2.65
N LYS A 76 9.40 -4.60 2.54
CA LYS A 76 8.56 -4.86 1.35
C LYS A 76 9.14 -4.23 0.08
N ARG A 77 9.70 -3.03 0.17
CA ARG A 77 10.37 -2.37 -0.97
C ARG A 77 11.59 -3.16 -1.41
N SER A 78 12.40 -3.60 -0.45
CA SER A 78 13.61 -4.40 -0.70
C SER A 78 13.30 -5.74 -1.34
N GLN A 79 12.27 -6.44 -0.84
CA GLN A 79 11.80 -7.71 -1.42
C GLN A 79 11.34 -7.54 -2.87
N LYS A 80 10.54 -6.50 -3.16
CA LYS A 80 10.10 -6.21 -4.54
C LYS A 80 11.29 -5.94 -5.47
N LYS A 81 12.29 -5.17 -5.02
CA LYS A 81 13.51 -4.90 -5.81
C LYS A 81 14.27 -6.19 -6.14
N LYS A 82 14.42 -7.09 -5.16
CA LYS A 82 15.07 -8.40 -5.37
C LYS A 82 14.32 -9.23 -6.42
N HIS A 83 13.01 -9.35 -6.27
CA HIS A 83 12.18 -10.11 -7.21
C HIS A 83 12.22 -9.54 -8.63
N VAL A 84 12.18 -8.22 -8.80
CA VAL A 84 12.32 -7.58 -10.11
C VAL A 84 13.70 -7.87 -10.73
N LYS A 85 14.76 -7.79 -9.92
CA LYS A 85 16.13 -8.10 -10.37
C LYS A 85 16.28 -9.56 -10.80
N GLU A 86 15.74 -10.48 -10.02
CA GLU A 86 15.72 -11.91 -10.33
C GLU A 86 14.96 -12.21 -11.62
N ASN A 87 13.78 -11.60 -11.79
CA ASN A 87 12.98 -11.74 -13.01
C ASN A 87 13.71 -11.20 -14.25
N ILE A 88 14.33 -10.01 -14.13
CA ILE A 88 15.15 -9.43 -15.21
C ILE A 88 16.32 -10.36 -15.54
N ASN A 89 17.05 -10.84 -14.53
CA ASN A 89 18.16 -11.78 -14.73
C ASN A 89 17.71 -13.08 -15.41
N HIS A 90 16.53 -13.59 -15.05
CA HIS A 90 15.95 -14.76 -15.68
C HIS A 90 15.64 -14.51 -17.16
N ILE A 91 14.99 -13.39 -17.48
CA ILE A 91 14.71 -12.98 -18.86
C ILE A 91 16.00 -12.86 -19.67
N TRP A 92 17.05 -12.21 -19.14
CA TRP A 92 18.35 -12.10 -19.82
C TRP A 92 19.00 -13.47 -20.06
N ARG A 93 18.92 -14.40 -19.10
CA ARG A 93 19.40 -15.77 -19.30
C ARG A 93 18.65 -16.48 -20.43
N MET A 94 17.33 -16.37 -20.46
CA MET A 94 16.51 -16.97 -21.53
C MET A 94 16.86 -16.41 -22.91
N ILE A 95 17.02 -15.09 -23.03
CA ILE A 95 17.42 -14.44 -24.29
C ILE A 95 18.81 -14.92 -24.72
N LEU A 96 19.79 -14.95 -23.79
CA LEU A 96 21.16 -15.37 -24.09
C LEU A 96 21.22 -16.82 -24.61
N ILE A 97 20.42 -17.71 -24.02
CA ILE A 97 20.30 -19.10 -24.45
C ILE A 97 19.73 -19.17 -25.88
N GLN A 98 18.64 -18.43 -26.15
CA GLN A 98 18.03 -18.38 -27.48
C GLN A 98 19.03 -17.92 -28.55
N THR A 99 19.79 -16.86 -28.28
CA THR A 99 20.75 -16.29 -29.25
C THR A 99 21.97 -17.18 -29.51
N LYS A 100 22.34 -18.06 -28.57
CA LYS A 100 23.47 -19.00 -28.73
C LYS A 100 23.10 -20.27 -29.49
N CYS A 101 21.81 -20.54 -29.68
CA CYS A 101 21.30 -21.68 -30.42
C CYS A 101 20.89 -21.36 -31.87
N LEU A 102 21.06 -20.11 -32.35
CA LEU A 102 20.86 -19.80 -33.78
C LEU A 102 22.10 -20.26 -34.58
N PRO A 103 21.96 -21.19 -35.53
CA PRO A 103 23.05 -21.55 -36.43
C PRO A 103 23.40 -20.36 -37.33
N LEU A 104 24.68 -19.98 -37.36
CA LEU A 104 25.24 -19.08 -38.37
C LEU A 104 25.15 -19.80 -39.72
N SER A 105 24.23 -19.35 -40.56
CA SER A 105 24.05 -19.80 -41.95
C SER A 105 25.14 -19.29 -42.86
#